data_AF-S0ENA7-F1
#
_entry.id   AF-S0ENA7-F1
#
_cell.length_a   1.000
_cell.length_b   1.000
_cell.length_c   1.000
_cell.angle_alpha   90.00
_cell.angle_beta   90.00
_cell.angle_gamma   90.00
#
_symmetry.space_group_name_H-M   'P 1'
#
loop_
_entity.id
_entity.type
_entity.pdbx_description
1 polymer ?
#
loop_
_entity_poly.entity_id
_entity_poly.type
_entity_poly.pdbx_seq_one_letter_code
_entity_poly.pdbx_strand_id
1 'polypeptide(L)'
;MAALARRYRSQETLGLAFKEFSTALEQTNARLADPATATLNATLGAVFTLGLFESISTGQENINSWAAHTLGTIALLRLRGLQQFGDILSRRIHIHAAYNIRISCINRAVEVPQDLIQLEEDFYEAFNFPQAVRDHYSIMNRTCSINAEFKNGLTTELIYGAIEAKRDTDLFIQGFSPSATLANTVMLHCVTGVPPLAMMARWLFGMSMLRLVLNEIVLSGGPMHDGFLLSRPSS
;
A
#
# COMPACT_ATOMS: atom_id res chain seq x y z
N MET A 1 -16.76 -12.12 -1.24
CA MET A 1 -17.56 -12.56 -2.41
C MET A 1 -16.90 -12.21 -3.73
N ALA A 2 -16.65 -10.92 -4.06
CA ALA A 2 -16.06 -10.49 -5.34
C ALA A 2 -14.84 -11.31 -5.85
N ALA A 3 -13.81 -11.52 -5.03
CA ALA A 3 -12.62 -12.30 -5.41
C ALA A 3 -12.96 -13.76 -5.78
N LEU A 4 -13.94 -14.36 -5.10
CA LEU A 4 -14.45 -15.70 -5.38
C LEU A 4 -15.24 -15.70 -6.70
N ALA A 5 -16.14 -14.73 -6.89
CA ALA A 5 -16.91 -14.55 -8.10
C ALA A 5 -16.02 -14.44 -9.34
N ARG A 6 -14.93 -13.65 -9.28
CA ARG A 6 -13.95 -13.56 -10.37
C ARG A 6 -13.19 -14.87 -10.59
N ARG A 7 -12.69 -15.52 -9.53
CA ARG A 7 -11.95 -16.80 -9.64
C ARG A 7 -12.78 -17.90 -10.31
N TYR A 8 -14.08 -17.96 -10.01
CA TYR A 8 -15.00 -18.99 -10.52
C TYR A 8 -15.92 -18.48 -11.65
N ARG A 9 -15.69 -17.27 -12.17
CA ARG A 9 -16.50 -16.58 -13.21
C ARG A 9 -18.02 -16.58 -12.95
N SER A 10 -18.44 -16.56 -11.68
CA SER A 10 -19.85 -16.56 -11.27
C SER A 10 -20.44 -15.15 -11.30
N GLN A 11 -21.33 -14.89 -12.26
CA GLN A 11 -22.04 -13.61 -12.37
C GLN A 11 -23.07 -13.41 -11.25
N GLU A 12 -23.73 -14.46 -10.78
CA GLU A 12 -24.66 -14.41 -9.66
C GLU A 12 -23.95 -13.97 -8.36
N THR A 13 -22.81 -14.59 -8.05
CA THR A 13 -22.01 -14.22 -6.87
C THR A 13 -21.41 -12.82 -7.01
N LEU A 14 -21.18 -12.33 -8.23
CA LEU A 14 -20.75 -10.96 -8.48
C LEU A 14 -21.90 -9.96 -8.25
N GLY A 15 -23.12 -10.26 -8.72
CA GLY A 15 -24.31 -9.45 -8.48
C GLY A 15 -24.66 -9.30 -7.00
N LEU A 16 -24.60 -10.39 -6.23
CA LEU A 16 -24.72 -10.35 -4.77
C LEU A 16 -23.63 -9.48 -4.13
N ALA A 17 -22.39 -9.61 -4.61
CA ALA A 17 -21.27 -8.80 -4.11
C ALA A 17 -21.48 -7.29 -4.36
N PHE A 18 -22.01 -6.90 -5.53
CA PHE A 18 -22.35 -5.52 -5.83
C PHE A 18 -23.54 -4.99 -5.01
N LYS A 19 -24.54 -5.83 -4.70
CA LYS A 19 -25.64 -5.44 -3.82
C LYS A 19 -25.15 -5.05 -2.42
N GLU A 20 -24.34 -5.91 -1.79
CA GLU A 20 -23.75 -5.63 -0.48
C GLU A 20 -22.83 -4.41 -0.51
N PHE A 21 -22.08 -4.23 -1.60
CA PHE A 21 -21.25 -3.05 -1.81
C PHE A 21 -22.08 -1.76 -1.83
N SER A 22 -23.20 -1.72 -2.57
CA SER A 22 -24.08 -0.54 -2.63
C SER A 22 -24.65 -0.19 -1.25
N THR A 23 -25.14 -1.19 -0.50
CA THR A 23 -25.63 -0.98 0.87
C THR A 23 -24.52 -0.47 1.81
N ALA A 24 -23.32 -1.03 1.73
CA ALA A 24 -22.18 -0.57 2.52
C ALA A 24 -21.72 0.85 2.15
N LEU A 25 -21.80 1.23 0.87
CA LEU A 25 -21.50 2.57 0.38
C LEU A 25 -22.49 3.61 0.92
N GLU A 26 -23.80 3.32 0.87
CA GLU A 26 -24.84 4.18 1.44
C GLU A 26 -24.64 4.40 2.95
N GLN A 27 -24.42 3.33 3.70
CA GLN A 27 -24.14 3.39 5.15
C GLN A 27 -22.84 4.14 5.47
N THR A 28 -21.83 4.02 4.61
CA THR A 28 -20.56 4.75 4.78
C THR A 28 -20.75 6.23 4.52
N ASN A 29 -21.45 6.61 3.44
CA ASN A 29 -21.77 8.01 3.13
C ASN A 29 -22.58 8.67 4.25
N ALA A 30 -23.55 7.95 4.85
CA ALA A 30 -24.29 8.44 6.01
C ALA A 30 -23.40 8.73 7.23
N ARG A 31 -22.36 7.91 7.47
CA ARG A 31 -21.35 8.16 8.52
C ARG A 31 -20.33 9.23 8.18
N LEU A 32 -20.09 9.50 6.89
CA LEU A 32 -19.19 10.58 6.45
C LEU A 32 -19.84 11.97 6.57
N ALA A 33 -21.17 12.03 6.64
CA ALA A 33 -21.92 13.28 6.75
C ALA A 33 -21.84 13.96 8.14
N ASP A 34 -21.45 13.24 9.19
CA ASP A 34 -21.25 13.76 10.55
C ASP A 34 -19.77 13.59 10.98
N PRO A 35 -19.06 14.65 11.39
CA PRO A 35 -17.67 14.55 11.83
C PRO A 35 -17.40 13.56 12.98
N ALA A 36 -18.37 13.37 13.88
CA ALA A 36 -18.22 12.47 15.02
C ALA A 36 -18.24 10.99 14.58
N THR A 37 -19.08 10.64 13.60
CA THR A 37 -19.10 9.29 13.00
C THR A 37 -18.08 9.10 11.88
N ALA A 38 -17.67 10.16 11.18
CA ALA A 38 -16.65 10.12 10.13
C ALA A 38 -15.27 9.70 10.65
N THR A 39 -14.90 10.19 11.83
CA THR A 39 -13.61 9.90 12.47
C THR A 39 -13.50 8.49 13.06
N LEU A 40 -14.59 7.71 13.12
CA LEU A 40 -14.58 6.38 13.72
C LEU A 40 -13.74 5.34 12.95
N ASN A 41 -13.14 4.41 13.69
CA ASN A 41 -12.43 3.24 13.15
C ASN A 41 -13.28 2.42 12.17
N ALA A 42 -14.58 2.27 12.47
CA ALA A 42 -15.51 1.55 11.60
C ALA A 42 -15.75 2.27 10.26
N THR A 43 -15.68 3.61 10.22
CA THR A 43 -15.90 4.40 9.00
C THR A 43 -14.66 4.40 8.11
N LEU A 44 -13.48 4.63 8.70
CA LEU A 44 -12.20 4.49 7.98
C LEU A 44 -12.01 3.06 7.43
N GLY A 45 -12.35 2.04 8.22
CA GLY A 45 -12.34 0.65 7.78
C GLY A 45 -13.34 0.33 6.66
N ALA A 46 -14.51 0.99 6.65
CA ALA A 46 -15.51 0.82 5.60
C ALA A 46 -15.05 1.47 4.27
N VAL A 47 -14.61 2.74 4.29
CA VAL A 47 -14.04 3.42 3.11
C VAL A 47 -12.88 2.60 2.51
N PHE A 48 -11.96 2.14 3.36
CA PHE A 48 -10.87 1.26 2.92
C PHE A 48 -11.38 -0.04 2.26
N THR A 49 -12.38 -0.70 2.86
CA THR A 49 -12.93 -1.96 2.35
C THR A 49 -13.67 -1.77 1.02
N LEU A 50 -14.36 -0.63 0.83
CA LEU A 50 -15.04 -0.27 -0.41
C LEU A 50 -14.02 -0.04 -1.56
N GLY A 51 -12.96 0.72 -1.31
CA GLY A 51 -11.89 0.91 -2.30
C GLY A 51 -11.17 -0.40 -2.68
N LEU A 52 -10.98 -1.32 -1.72
CA LEU A 52 -10.46 -2.66 -2.00
C LEU A 52 -11.46 -3.52 -2.79
N PHE A 53 -12.76 -3.42 -2.51
CA PHE A 53 -13.79 -4.12 -3.26
C PHE A 53 -13.78 -3.70 -4.73
N GLU A 54 -13.75 -2.40 -5.03
CA GLU A 54 -13.72 -1.90 -6.41
C GLU A 54 -12.49 -2.40 -7.16
N SER A 55 -11.30 -2.25 -6.56
CA SER A 55 -10.04 -2.76 -7.11
C SER A 55 -10.13 -4.25 -7.51
N ILE A 56 -10.80 -5.06 -6.68
CA ILE A 56 -11.03 -6.48 -6.97
C ILE A 56 -12.14 -6.67 -8.02
N SER A 57 -13.23 -5.91 -7.98
CA SER A 57 -14.48 -6.16 -8.73
C SER A 57 -14.51 -5.57 -10.14
N THR A 58 -13.97 -4.37 -10.35
CA THR A 58 -14.03 -3.64 -11.64
C THR A 58 -12.77 -3.83 -12.48
N GLY A 59 -11.60 -4.11 -11.87
CA GLY A 59 -10.34 -4.22 -12.60
C GLY A 59 -9.80 -2.87 -13.08
N GLN A 60 -8.93 -2.88 -14.09
CA GLN A 60 -8.21 -1.69 -14.57
C GLN A 60 -9.12 -0.59 -15.16
N GLU A 61 -10.36 -0.92 -15.54
CA GLU A 61 -11.28 0.01 -16.19
C GLU A 61 -11.79 1.15 -15.29
N ASN A 62 -11.53 1.11 -13.97
CA ASN A 62 -12.03 2.13 -13.04
C ASN A 62 -10.98 2.66 -12.04
N ILE A 63 -9.77 2.98 -12.54
CA ILE A 63 -8.68 3.62 -11.76
C ILE A 63 -9.15 4.91 -11.05
N ASN A 64 -10.10 5.63 -11.65
CA ASN A 64 -10.61 6.90 -11.12
C ASN A 64 -11.40 6.74 -9.81
N SER A 65 -12.26 5.72 -9.72
CA SER A 65 -13.05 5.47 -8.50
C SER A 65 -12.15 5.15 -7.30
N TRP A 66 -11.13 4.34 -7.52
CA TRP A 66 -10.17 3.99 -6.49
C TRP A 66 -9.19 5.12 -6.13
N ALA A 67 -8.88 6.03 -7.07
CA ALA A 67 -8.20 7.28 -6.73
C ALA A 67 -9.03 8.14 -5.77
N ALA A 68 -10.35 8.20 -5.94
CA ALA A 68 -11.26 8.90 -5.03
C ALA A 68 -11.27 8.27 -3.63
N HIS A 69 -11.35 6.94 -3.49
CA HIS A 69 -11.22 6.26 -2.19
C HIS A 69 -9.85 6.47 -1.55
N THR A 70 -8.78 6.51 -2.33
CA THR A 70 -7.42 6.81 -1.82
C THR A 70 -7.39 8.23 -1.22
N LEU A 71 -7.92 9.23 -1.93
CA LEU A 71 -7.99 10.62 -1.46
C LEU A 71 -8.92 10.78 -0.24
N GLY A 72 -10.09 10.14 -0.24
CA GLY A 72 -11.01 10.13 0.90
C GLY A 72 -10.40 9.48 2.14
N THR A 73 -9.62 8.41 1.96
CA THR A 73 -8.86 7.77 3.05
C THR A 73 -7.84 8.75 3.64
N ILE A 74 -7.07 9.46 2.81
CA ILE A 74 -6.09 10.47 3.28
C ILE A 74 -6.81 11.60 4.04
N ALA A 75 -7.92 12.10 3.52
CA ALA A 75 -8.71 13.14 4.19
C ALA A 75 -9.21 12.69 5.58
N LEU A 76 -9.64 11.43 5.73
CA LEU A 76 -10.02 10.85 7.02
C LEU A 76 -8.83 10.67 7.97
N LEU A 77 -7.67 10.23 7.47
CA LEU A 77 -6.45 10.12 8.27
C LEU A 77 -6.02 11.50 8.80
N ARG A 78 -6.09 12.55 7.97
CA ARG A 78 -5.84 13.95 8.39
C ARG A 78 -6.87 14.42 9.42
N LEU A 79 -8.17 14.20 9.18
CA LEU A 79 -9.25 14.61 10.09
C LEU A 79 -9.14 13.97 11.49
N ARG A 80 -8.69 12.71 11.54
CA ARG A 80 -8.43 12.00 12.80
C ARG A 80 -7.16 12.46 13.53
N GLY A 81 -6.25 13.15 12.83
CA GLY A 81 -5.02 13.74 13.37
C GLY A 81 -4.19 12.75 14.20
N LEU A 82 -3.51 13.26 15.24
CA LEU A 82 -2.69 12.41 16.11
C LEU A 82 -3.52 11.52 17.06
N GLN A 83 -4.83 11.76 17.21
CA GLN A 83 -5.69 11.01 18.14
C GLN A 83 -5.83 9.54 17.73
N GLN A 84 -5.77 9.23 16.43
CA GLN A 84 -5.75 7.85 15.93
C GLN A 84 -4.53 7.03 16.37
N PHE A 85 -3.54 7.67 16.97
CA PHE A 85 -2.36 6.99 17.48
C PHE A 85 -2.42 6.67 18.96
N GLY A 86 -3.47 7.10 19.68
CA GLY A 86 -3.63 6.83 21.11
C GLY A 86 -3.83 5.34 21.43
N ASP A 87 -4.69 4.65 20.66
CA ASP A 87 -5.03 3.24 20.89
C ASP A 87 -4.50 2.27 19.83
N ILE A 88 -4.41 0.99 20.22
CA ILE A 88 -3.82 -0.07 19.39
C ILE A 88 -4.63 -0.35 18.12
N LEU A 89 -5.97 -0.26 18.15
CA LEU A 89 -6.81 -0.55 17.00
C LEU A 89 -6.71 0.57 15.95
N SER A 90 -6.77 1.83 16.39
CA SER A 90 -6.62 2.99 15.51
C SER A 90 -5.23 3.03 14.86
N ARG A 91 -4.16 2.70 15.60
CA ARG A 91 -2.80 2.53 15.04
C ARG A 91 -2.75 1.45 13.94
N ARG A 92 -3.36 0.27 14.15
CA ARG A 92 -3.43 -0.79 13.11
C ARG A 92 -4.15 -0.32 11.85
N ILE A 93 -5.29 0.38 12.00
CA ILE A 93 -6.11 0.84 10.88
C ILE A 93 -5.38 1.92 10.09
N HIS A 94 -4.67 2.84 10.77
CA HIS A 94 -3.78 3.80 10.10
C HIS A 94 -2.69 3.08 9.28
N ILE A 95 -1.95 2.14 9.88
CA ILE A 95 -0.88 1.38 9.21
C ILE A 95 -1.40 0.66 7.95
N HIS A 96 -2.60 0.08 8.03
CA HIS A 96 -3.26 -0.52 6.87
C HIS A 96 -3.63 0.51 5.79
N ALA A 97 -4.25 1.62 6.17
CA ALA A 97 -4.66 2.67 5.25
C ALA A 97 -3.44 3.24 4.51
N ALA A 98 -2.39 3.61 5.24
CA ALA A 98 -1.11 4.08 4.74
C ALA A 98 -0.46 3.11 3.75
N TYR A 99 -0.37 1.82 4.12
CA TYR A 99 0.17 0.78 3.23
C TYR A 99 -0.62 0.67 1.93
N ASN A 100 -1.96 0.73 1.98
CA ASN A 100 -2.79 0.63 0.78
C ASN A 100 -2.75 1.90 -0.08
N ILE A 101 -2.55 3.08 0.52
CA ILE A 101 -2.24 4.32 -0.22
C ILE A 101 -0.90 4.17 -0.97
N ARG A 102 0.13 3.57 -0.36
CA ARG A 102 1.41 3.34 -1.04
C ARG A 102 1.33 2.31 -2.15
N ILE A 103 0.67 1.17 -1.93
CA ILE A 103 0.36 0.21 -3.00
C ILE A 103 -0.47 0.90 -4.11
N SER A 104 -1.30 1.87 -3.76
CA SER A 104 -2.05 2.68 -4.72
C SER A 104 -1.14 3.57 -5.58
N CYS A 105 -0.21 4.27 -4.95
CA CYS A 105 0.81 5.08 -5.61
C CYS A 105 1.71 4.24 -6.54
N ILE A 106 2.16 3.05 -6.11
CA ILE A 106 2.91 2.10 -6.95
C ILE A 106 2.08 1.70 -8.18
N ASN A 107 0.87 1.17 -8.01
CA ASN A 107 0.05 0.70 -9.13
C ASN A 107 -0.37 1.82 -10.11
N ARG A 108 -0.44 3.08 -9.65
CA ARG A 108 -0.68 4.25 -10.51
C ARG A 108 0.60 4.87 -11.08
N ALA A 109 1.79 4.47 -10.61
CA ALA A 109 3.05 5.16 -10.86
C ALA A 109 2.91 6.67 -10.60
N VAL A 110 2.60 7.02 -9.34
CA VAL A 110 2.52 8.40 -8.83
C VAL A 110 3.21 8.48 -7.47
N GLU A 111 3.59 9.68 -7.07
CA GLU A 111 4.18 9.94 -5.75
C GLU A 111 3.23 9.60 -4.58
N VAL A 112 3.81 9.32 -3.41
CA VAL A 112 3.04 9.24 -2.16
C VAL A 112 2.63 10.65 -1.75
N PRO A 113 1.34 10.92 -1.43
CA PRO A 113 0.90 12.25 -1.03
C PRO A 113 1.62 12.76 0.22
N GLN A 114 2.21 13.96 0.13
CA GLN A 114 3.00 14.56 1.20
C GLN A 114 2.24 14.66 2.54
N ASP A 115 0.92 14.88 2.49
CA ASP A 115 0.03 14.86 3.66
C ASP A 115 0.14 13.58 4.50
N LEU A 116 0.32 12.42 3.85
CA LEU A 116 0.48 11.14 4.54
C LEU A 116 1.86 11.04 5.19
N ILE A 117 2.89 11.49 4.48
CA ILE A 117 4.29 11.48 4.96
C ILE A 117 4.39 12.35 6.21
N GLN A 118 3.89 13.58 6.16
CA GLN A 118 3.91 14.50 7.31
C GLN A 118 3.16 13.94 8.53
N LEU A 119 1.95 13.37 8.32
CA LEU A 119 1.16 12.77 9.39
C LEU A 119 1.88 11.59 10.07
N GLU A 120 2.70 10.86 9.34
CA GLU A 120 3.52 9.76 9.86
C GLU A 120 4.79 10.25 10.56
N GLU A 121 5.44 11.30 10.04
CA GLU A 121 6.58 11.97 10.69
C GLU A 121 6.18 12.53 12.06
N ASP A 122 5.10 13.32 12.13
CA ASP A 122 4.53 13.86 13.37
C ASP A 122 4.24 12.75 14.40
N PHE A 123 3.77 11.59 13.93
CA PHE A 123 3.51 10.40 14.75
C PHE A 123 4.80 9.72 15.24
N TYR A 124 5.79 9.57 14.37
CA TYR A 124 7.05 8.92 14.69
C TYR A 124 7.85 9.66 15.76
N GLU A 125 7.81 10.99 15.75
CA GLU A 125 8.37 11.83 16.79
C GLU A 125 7.60 11.66 18.11
N ALA A 126 6.27 11.74 18.07
CA ALA A 126 5.43 11.72 19.27
C ALA A 126 5.37 10.37 20.01
N PHE A 127 5.56 9.24 19.32
CA PHE A 127 5.34 7.89 19.89
C PHE A 127 6.55 6.93 19.84
N ASN A 128 7.74 7.42 19.46
CA ASN A 128 8.99 6.64 19.40
C ASN A 128 8.83 5.28 18.67
N PHE A 129 8.34 5.33 17.44
CA PHE A 129 7.96 4.13 16.70
C PHE A 129 9.17 3.29 16.24
N PRO A 130 9.08 1.95 16.16
CA PRO A 130 10.21 1.11 15.76
C PRO A 130 10.79 1.49 14.40
N GLN A 131 12.12 1.65 14.34
CA GLN A 131 12.85 2.10 13.16
C GLN A 131 12.49 1.29 11.90
N ALA A 132 12.36 -0.03 12.02
CA ALA A 132 12.00 -0.93 10.92
C ALA A 132 10.68 -0.55 10.20
N VAL A 133 9.71 0.08 10.86
CA VAL A 133 8.48 0.51 10.17
C VAL A 133 8.69 1.83 9.42
N ARG A 134 9.54 2.72 9.95
CA ARG A 134 9.98 3.92 9.23
C ARG A 134 10.77 3.54 7.96
N ASP A 135 11.69 2.59 8.11
CA ASP A 135 12.49 2.05 7.00
C ASP A 135 11.59 1.43 5.92
N HIS A 136 10.58 0.64 6.33
CA HIS A 136 9.61 0.05 5.40
C HIS A 136 8.89 1.10 4.55
N TYR A 137 8.36 2.15 5.18
CA TYR A 137 7.65 3.21 4.48
C TYR A 137 8.58 4.09 3.64
N SER A 138 9.83 4.30 4.07
CA SER A 138 10.86 4.95 3.26
C SER A 138 11.14 4.19 1.96
N ILE A 139 11.35 2.86 2.05
CA ILE A 139 11.54 1.98 0.87
C ILE A 139 10.33 2.03 -0.07
N MET A 140 9.11 2.00 0.47
CA MET A 140 7.89 2.10 -0.34
C MET A 140 7.73 3.49 -0.98
N ASN A 141 7.99 4.58 -0.25
CA ASN A 141 7.96 5.96 -0.77
C ASN A 141 8.94 6.08 -1.94
N ARG A 142 10.21 5.72 -1.73
CA ARG A 142 11.28 5.75 -2.75
C ARG A 142 10.88 5.00 -4.02
N THR A 143 10.18 3.87 -3.89
CA THR A 143 9.74 3.11 -5.07
C THR A 143 8.52 3.70 -5.76
N CYS A 144 7.62 4.38 -5.03
CA CYS A 144 6.57 5.18 -5.67
C CYS A 144 7.20 6.28 -6.54
N SER A 145 8.21 6.98 -6.03
CA SER A 145 8.93 8.03 -6.75
C SER A 145 9.65 7.50 -7.99
N ILE A 146 10.45 6.43 -7.85
CA ILE A 146 11.13 5.76 -8.98
C ILE A 146 10.12 5.32 -10.05
N ASN A 147 8.98 4.75 -9.66
CA ASN A 147 7.97 4.30 -10.62
C ASN A 147 7.20 5.46 -11.27
N ALA A 148 7.01 6.57 -10.54
CA ALA A 148 6.42 7.80 -11.08
C ALA A 148 7.35 8.49 -12.07
N GLU A 149 8.65 8.56 -11.76
CA GLU A 149 9.69 9.13 -12.63
C GLU A 149 9.88 8.30 -13.91
N PHE A 150 9.81 6.97 -13.83
CA PHE A 150 9.99 6.06 -14.97
C PHE A 150 9.06 6.34 -16.15
N LYS A 151 7.87 6.89 -15.90
CA LYS A 151 6.93 7.36 -16.94
C LYS A 151 7.50 8.45 -17.84
N ASN A 152 8.44 9.26 -17.33
CA ASN A 152 9.06 10.36 -18.06
C ASN A 152 10.23 9.89 -18.93
N GLY A 153 10.64 8.63 -18.80
CA GLY A 153 11.77 8.03 -19.49
C GLY A 153 12.70 7.27 -18.53
N LEU A 154 13.55 6.44 -19.10
CA LEU A 154 14.55 5.68 -18.35
C LEU A 154 15.88 6.42 -18.35
N THR A 155 16.39 6.77 -17.16
CA THR A 155 17.67 7.43 -16.95
C THR A 155 18.65 6.53 -16.19
N THR A 156 19.94 6.82 -16.28
CA THR A 156 20.99 6.11 -15.55
C THR A 156 20.81 6.25 -14.04
N GLU A 157 20.40 7.43 -13.60
CA GLU A 157 20.12 7.80 -12.21
C GLU A 157 18.95 6.98 -11.66
N LEU A 158 17.87 6.84 -12.43
CA LEU A 158 16.70 6.04 -12.07
C LEU A 158 17.04 4.55 -11.97
N ILE A 159 17.88 4.04 -12.88
CA ILE A 159 18.39 2.66 -12.83
C ILE A 159 19.20 2.42 -11.55
N TYR A 160 20.13 3.31 -11.20
CA TYR A 160 20.89 3.19 -9.94
C TYR A 160 19.96 3.28 -8.71
N GLY A 161 19.00 4.22 -8.71
CA GLY A 161 17.99 4.34 -7.66
C GLY A 161 17.16 3.07 -7.49
N ALA A 162 16.76 2.41 -8.59
CA ALA A 162 16.02 1.16 -8.57
C ALA A 162 16.86 -0.02 -8.04
N ILE A 163 18.14 -0.10 -8.40
CA ILE A 163 19.08 -1.12 -7.88
C ILE A 163 19.27 -0.97 -6.37
N GLU A 164 19.41 0.26 -5.88
CA GLU A 164 19.53 0.53 -4.45
C GLU A 164 18.22 0.24 -3.70
N ALA A 165 17.08 0.77 -4.14
CA ALA A 165 15.78 0.49 -3.53
C ALA A 165 15.48 -1.02 -3.47
N LYS A 166 15.89 -1.78 -4.48
CA LYS A 166 15.81 -3.24 -4.51
C LYS A 166 16.75 -3.89 -3.48
N ARG A 167 17.99 -3.41 -3.34
CA ARG A 167 18.93 -3.89 -2.31
C ARG A 167 18.38 -3.63 -0.91
N ASP A 168 17.87 -2.43 -0.66
CA ASP A 168 17.27 -2.03 0.62
C ASP A 168 16.06 -2.92 0.93
N THR A 169 15.23 -3.20 -0.07
CA THR A 169 14.09 -4.14 0.01
C THR A 169 14.54 -5.56 0.36
N ASP A 170 15.55 -6.11 -0.33
CA ASP A 170 16.04 -7.47 -0.10
C ASP A 170 16.72 -7.58 1.29
N LEU A 171 17.47 -6.56 1.74
CA LEU A 171 18.04 -6.48 3.09
C LEU A 171 16.95 -6.39 4.17
N PHE A 172 15.92 -5.58 3.94
CA PHE A 172 14.78 -5.45 4.84
C PHE A 172 14.07 -6.81 5.01
N ILE A 173 13.79 -7.52 3.92
CA ILE A 173 13.21 -8.87 3.97
C ILE A 173 14.11 -9.85 4.74
N GLN A 174 15.43 -9.83 4.52
CA GLN A 174 16.38 -10.72 5.21
C GLN A 174 16.50 -10.40 6.72
N GLY A 175 16.35 -9.14 7.11
CA GLY A 175 16.31 -8.72 8.52
C GLY A 175 15.09 -9.24 9.29
N PHE A 176 14.02 -9.64 8.60
CA PHE A 176 12.85 -10.28 9.21
C PHE A 176 13.10 -11.76 9.51
N SER A 177 13.83 -12.02 10.61
CA SER A 177 13.83 -13.34 11.24
C SER A 177 12.44 -13.62 11.85
N PRO A 178 11.82 -14.81 11.63
CA PRO A 178 10.48 -15.15 12.13
C PRO A 178 10.47 -15.50 13.63
N SER A 179 11.13 -14.69 14.45
CA SER A 179 11.04 -14.76 15.91
C SER A 179 9.66 -14.27 16.37
N ALA A 180 9.03 -15.03 17.28
CA ALA A 180 7.62 -14.91 17.63
C ALA A 180 7.19 -13.51 18.14
N THR A 181 8.13 -12.69 18.61
CA THR A 181 7.87 -11.36 19.17
C THR A 181 7.50 -10.33 18.10
N LEU A 182 8.18 -10.31 16.95
CA LEU A 182 7.81 -9.43 15.84
C LEU A 182 6.70 -10.04 14.98
N ALA A 183 6.61 -11.38 14.97
CA ALA A 183 5.41 -12.06 14.47
C ALA A 183 4.18 -11.45 15.14
N ASN A 184 4.10 -11.40 16.48
CA ASN A 184 2.96 -10.76 17.15
C ASN A 184 2.67 -9.32 16.66
N THR A 185 3.68 -8.47 16.51
CA THR A 185 3.49 -7.08 16.02
C THR A 185 2.95 -7.01 14.58
N VAL A 186 3.34 -7.93 13.70
CA VAL A 186 2.87 -8.06 12.30
C VAL A 186 1.67 -9.05 12.17
N MET A 187 1.27 -9.69 13.26
CA MET A 187 0.15 -10.64 13.38
C MET A 187 -1.00 -10.07 14.20
N LEU A 188 -0.94 -8.79 14.59
CA LEU A 188 -1.92 -8.12 15.44
C LEU A 188 -3.27 -7.84 14.72
N HIS A 189 -3.62 -8.60 13.68
CA HIS A 189 -4.63 -8.30 12.67
C HIS A 189 -5.89 -9.19 12.69
N CYS A 190 -6.30 -9.69 13.85
CA CYS A 190 -7.50 -10.52 13.94
C CYS A 190 -8.68 -9.80 14.60
N VAL A 191 -9.70 -9.47 13.79
CA VAL A 191 -11.11 -9.30 14.21
C VAL A 191 -12.05 -10.13 13.32
N THR A 192 -11.59 -10.65 12.17
CA THR A 192 -12.44 -11.31 11.15
C THR A 192 -12.08 -12.78 10.86
N GLY A 193 -11.29 -13.45 11.70
CA GLY A 193 -11.08 -14.90 11.65
C GLY A 193 -10.32 -15.44 10.42
N VAL A 194 -9.64 -14.59 9.65
CA VAL A 194 -8.82 -15.01 8.50
C VAL A 194 -7.39 -15.35 8.99
N PRO A 195 -6.80 -16.51 8.61
CA PRO A 195 -5.54 -16.95 9.19
C PRO A 195 -4.31 -16.12 8.75
N PRO A 196 -3.29 -15.99 9.63
CA PRO A 196 -1.99 -15.35 9.40
C PRO A 196 -1.40 -15.40 7.98
N LEU A 197 -1.44 -16.58 7.38
CA LEU A 197 -0.80 -16.86 6.08
C LEU A 197 -1.36 -15.98 4.96
N ALA A 198 -2.64 -15.60 5.00
CA ALA A 198 -3.24 -14.73 3.99
C ALA A 198 -2.75 -13.28 4.07
N MET A 199 -2.27 -12.85 5.25
CA MET A 199 -1.71 -11.51 5.45
C MET A 199 -0.20 -11.47 5.23
N MET A 200 0.55 -12.50 5.66
CA MET A 200 1.91 -12.72 5.16
C MET A 200 1.91 -12.78 3.64
N ALA A 201 0.96 -13.48 3.01
CA ALA A 201 0.83 -13.49 1.56
C ALA A 201 0.52 -12.11 0.96
N ARG A 202 -0.22 -11.21 1.63
CA ARG A 202 -0.46 -9.83 1.15
C ARG A 202 0.75 -8.91 1.31
N TRP A 203 1.50 -9.05 2.40
CA TRP A 203 2.75 -8.31 2.61
C TRP A 203 3.84 -8.82 1.67
N LEU A 204 4.03 -10.14 1.59
CA LEU A 204 4.90 -10.78 0.59
C LEU A 204 4.44 -10.43 -0.83
N PHE A 205 3.14 -10.35 -1.14
CA PHE A 205 2.65 -9.91 -2.44
C PHE A 205 2.98 -8.45 -2.72
N GLY A 206 2.81 -7.53 -1.77
CA GLY A 206 3.23 -6.13 -1.95
C GLY A 206 4.74 -5.98 -2.09
N MET A 207 5.53 -6.71 -1.30
CA MET A 207 7.00 -6.78 -1.44
C MET A 207 7.42 -7.49 -2.75
N SER A 208 6.61 -8.40 -3.28
CA SER A 208 6.82 -9.04 -4.59
C SER A 208 6.42 -8.11 -5.73
N MET A 209 5.36 -7.31 -5.60
CA MET A 209 4.98 -6.26 -6.55
C MET A 209 6.03 -5.16 -6.60
N LEU A 210 6.50 -4.71 -5.43
CA LEU A 210 7.66 -3.84 -5.25
C LEU A 210 8.89 -4.39 -5.99
N ARG A 211 9.23 -5.66 -5.75
CA ARG A 211 10.34 -6.35 -6.43
C ARG A 211 10.10 -6.56 -7.93
N LEU A 212 8.86 -6.76 -8.38
CA LEU A 212 8.49 -6.92 -9.79
C LEU A 212 8.65 -5.61 -10.55
N VAL A 213 8.14 -4.49 -10.02
CA VAL A 213 8.32 -3.15 -10.60
C VAL A 213 9.79 -2.77 -10.66
N LEU A 214 10.55 -2.98 -9.58
CA LEU A 214 11.99 -2.71 -9.57
C LEU A 214 12.77 -3.65 -10.52
N ASN A 215 12.35 -4.92 -10.66
CA ASN A 215 12.92 -5.83 -11.65
C ASN A 215 12.61 -5.41 -13.09
N GLU A 216 11.38 -4.99 -13.38
CA GLU A 216 10.96 -4.53 -14.71
C GLU A 216 11.81 -3.34 -15.16
N ILE A 217 11.95 -2.33 -14.30
CA ILE A 217 12.80 -1.16 -14.55
C ILE A 217 14.27 -1.56 -14.79
N VAL A 218 14.85 -2.42 -13.95
CA VAL A 218 16.23 -2.89 -14.09
C VAL A 218 16.43 -3.72 -15.37
N LEU A 219 15.45 -4.54 -15.75
CA LEU A 219 15.50 -5.34 -16.98
C LEU A 219 15.33 -4.46 -18.23
N SER A 220 14.46 -3.45 -18.19
CA SER A 220 14.33 -2.44 -19.25
C SER A 220 15.63 -1.63 -19.46
N GLY A 221 16.45 -1.49 -18.41
CA GLY A 221 17.78 -0.86 -18.47
C GLY A 221 18.92 -1.74 -18.98
N GLY A 222 18.69 -3.04 -19.23
CA GLY A 222 19.71 -4.00 -19.67
C GLY A 222 20.64 -3.50 -20.79
N PRO A 223 20.11 -2.96 -21.91
CA PRO A 223 20.93 -2.45 -23.02
C PRO A 223 21.87 -1.30 -22.64
N MET A 224 21.53 -0.50 -21.63
CA MET A 224 22.37 0.62 -21.16
C MET A 224 23.47 0.15 -20.20
N HIS A 225 23.25 -0.95 -19.46
CA HIS A 225 24.30 -1.57 -18.64
C HIS A 225 25.37 -2.28 -19.49
N ASP A 226 24.96 -3.06 -20.50
CA ASP A 226 25.90 -3.81 -21.34
C ASP A 226 26.79 -2.88 -22.18
N GLY A 227 26.23 -1.78 -22.69
CA GLY A 227 27.01 -0.75 -23.39
C GLY A 227 28.10 -0.10 -22.53
N PHE A 228 27.87 0.04 -21.21
CA PHE A 228 28.84 0.65 -20.30
C PHE A 228 29.90 -0.34 -19.77
N LEU A 229 29.55 -1.63 -19.67
CA LEU A 229 30.49 -2.71 -19.34
C LEU A 229 31.43 -3.03 -20.52
N LEU A 230 30.95 -2.93 -21.76
CA LEU A 230 31.76 -3.11 -22.97
C LEU A 230 32.67 -1.90 -23.28
N SER A 231 32.42 -0.73 -22.68
CA SER A 231 33.22 0.49 -22.90
C SER A 231 34.24 0.80 -21.80
N ARG A 232 34.29 0.04 -20.71
CA ARG A 232 35.41 0.12 -19.75
C ARG A 232 36.58 -0.72 -20.27
N PRO A 233 37.77 -0.14 -20.54
CA PRO A 233 38.95 -0.94 -20.79
C PRO A 233 39.33 -1.71 -19.52
N SER A 234 39.77 -2.95 -19.68
CA SER A 234 40.35 -3.74 -18.59
C SER A 234 41.67 -3.11 -18.12
N SER A 235 41.66 -2.55 -16.91
CA SER A 235 42.83 -2.07 -16.17
C SER A 235 43.23 -3.08 -15.10
#